data_AF-F4RSG3-F1
#
_entry.id   AF-F4RSG3-F1
#
_cell.length_a   1.000
_cell.length_b   1.000
_cell.length_c   1.000
_cell.angle_alpha   90.00
_cell.angle_beta   90.00
_cell.angle_gamma   90.00
#
_symmetry.space_group_name_H-M   'P 1'
#
loop_
_entity.id
_entity.type
_entity.pdbx_description
1 polymer ?
#
loop_
_entity_poly.entity_id
_entity_poly.type
_entity_poly.pdbx_seq_one_letter_code
_entity_poly.pdbx_strand_id
1 'polypeptide(L)'
;MGKVFIEVCVDSLDSARCAIENGADRLEICGNLSIGGGVSPSIGLISVIIDRFPLIPIMVMIRPRIGSFVYIEDEIQTMLTEIKELRDLIARRRQVKNEDQRDTTEIEGVVGIVIGALKSDGRVDVITMKRLIEVANDEMPITFHRAFDMVIDQSQAYENILSLGGRVTRILTSAGSKSYNEPDSIKNLKNLTTIQINSMKKTINQKHPMIMPGSGISPQILPELLDILIPVWNQKQVQEKSLKKEHDKLDTSLGDVHLSGGSWYVPVSKEDGFVQSMARKDGMGFGLVDRSGENEEAKSWGRWKVIGDKVSSVRKTLDQYLEGL
;
A
#
# COMPACT_ATOMS: atom_id res chain seq x y z
N MET A 1 14.41 -19.34 0.77
CA MET A 1 13.86 -18.30 1.67
C MET A 1 12.53 -17.83 1.10
N GLY A 2 11.58 -17.31 1.90
CA GLY A 2 10.35 -16.74 1.33
C GLY A 2 10.66 -15.47 0.52
N LYS A 3 9.84 -15.14 -0.48
CA LYS A 3 10.11 -14.00 -1.38
C LYS A 3 9.79 -12.67 -0.68
N VAL A 4 10.69 -11.69 -0.77
CA VAL A 4 10.41 -10.31 -0.34
C VAL A 4 9.75 -9.56 -1.50
N PHE A 5 8.57 -8.96 -1.30
CA PHE A 5 7.85 -8.28 -2.36
C PHE A 5 8.20 -6.80 -2.43
N ILE A 6 8.23 -6.27 -3.65
CA ILE A 6 8.14 -4.83 -3.91
C ILE A 6 6.68 -4.48 -4.25
N GLU A 7 6.04 -3.72 -3.38
CA GLU A 7 4.75 -3.09 -3.65
C GLU A 7 4.96 -1.68 -4.18
N VAL A 8 4.29 -1.32 -5.28
CA VAL A 8 4.38 0.02 -5.89
C VAL A 8 3.01 0.69 -5.93
N CYS A 9 2.92 1.92 -5.43
CA CYS A 9 1.72 2.75 -5.57
C CYS A 9 1.52 3.18 -7.02
N VAL A 10 0.29 3.06 -7.53
CA VAL A 10 -0.08 3.47 -8.88
C VAL A 10 -1.43 4.18 -8.87
N ASP A 11 -1.58 5.16 -9.76
CA ASP A 11 -2.80 5.95 -9.93
C ASP A 11 -3.38 5.89 -11.34
N SER A 12 -2.79 5.05 -12.19
CA SER A 12 -3.17 4.94 -13.59
C SER A 12 -2.66 3.63 -14.20
N LEU A 13 -3.25 3.24 -15.33
CA LEU A 13 -2.86 2.03 -16.05
C LEU A 13 -1.41 2.10 -16.56
N ASP A 14 -0.95 3.28 -16.96
CA ASP A 14 0.42 3.48 -17.43
C ASP A 14 1.43 3.25 -16.30
N SER A 15 1.15 3.80 -15.11
CA SER A 15 1.95 3.57 -13.91
C SER A 15 1.92 2.09 -13.48
N ALA A 16 0.76 1.42 -13.57
CA ALA A 16 0.63 -0.02 -13.31
C ALA A 16 1.50 -0.87 -14.24
N ARG A 17 1.42 -0.62 -15.56
CA ARG A 17 2.24 -1.30 -16.55
C ARG A 17 3.73 -1.09 -16.27
N CYS A 18 4.14 0.16 -16.09
CA CYS A 18 5.52 0.54 -15.84
C CYS A 18 6.07 -0.14 -14.57
N ALA A 19 5.31 -0.14 -13.47
CA ALA A 19 5.71 -0.79 -12.24
C ALA A 19 5.95 -2.30 -12.42
N ILE A 20 5.02 -3.00 -13.07
CA ILE A 20 5.11 -4.46 -13.32
C ILE A 20 6.32 -4.78 -14.20
N GLU A 21 6.47 -4.10 -15.34
CA GLU A 21 7.57 -4.32 -16.29
C GLU A 21 8.95 -4.07 -15.67
N ASN A 22 9.02 -3.29 -14.58
CA ASN A 22 10.26 -2.96 -13.88
C ASN A 22 10.44 -3.71 -12.55
N GLY A 23 9.64 -4.75 -12.28
CA GLY A 23 9.88 -5.69 -11.18
C GLY A 23 9.09 -5.45 -9.90
N ALA A 24 7.95 -4.76 -9.98
CA ALA A 24 6.96 -4.77 -8.91
C ALA A 24 6.30 -6.16 -8.78
N ASP A 25 6.16 -6.64 -7.55
CA ASP A 25 5.49 -7.90 -7.24
C ASP A 25 4.02 -7.71 -6.87
N ARG A 26 3.65 -6.47 -6.47
CA ARG A 26 2.31 -6.09 -6.06
C ARG A 26 2.07 -4.62 -6.38
N LEU A 27 0.82 -4.27 -6.66
CA LEU A 27 0.43 -2.87 -6.84
C LEU A 27 -0.44 -2.40 -5.68
N GLU A 28 -0.22 -1.18 -5.19
CA GLU A 28 -1.22 -0.45 -4.41
C GLU A 28 -1.94 0.53 -5.35
N ILE A 29 -3.23 0.35 -5.57
CA ILE A 29 -4.03 1.21 -6.45
C ILE A 29 -4.63 2.35 -5.63
N CYS A 30 -4.30 3.58 -6.03
CA CYS A 30 -4.71 4.82 -5.37
C CYS A 30 -5.38 5.78 -6.36
N GLY A 31 -6.32 6.60 -5.90
CA GLY A 31 -6.75 7.81 -6.59
C GLY A 31 -5.89 9.00 -6.13
N ASN A 32 -5.62 9.97 -7.01
CA ASN A 32 -4.92 11.22 -6.67
C ASN A 32 -3.65 11.04 -5.83
N LEU A 33 -2.83 10.04 -6.15
CA LEU A 33 -1.67 9.64 -5.34
C LEU A 33 -0.69 10.79 -5.07
N SER A 34 -0.47 11.63 -6.08
CA SER A 34 0.42 12.79 -6.01
C SER A 34 -0.08 13.93 -5.11
N ILE A 35 -1.35 13.87 -4.69
CA ILE A 35 -2.02 14.87 -3.89
C ILE A 35 -2.37 14.25 -2.53
N GLY A 36 -1.52 14.46 -1.53
CA GLY A 36 -1.81 14.06 -0.16
C GLY A 36 -1.71 12.55 0.13
N GLY A 37 -1.01 11.78 -0.71
CA GLY A 37 -0.64 10.38 -0.44
C GLY A 37 -1.69 9.33 -0.83
N GLY A 38 -2.65 9.68 -1.70
CA GLY A 38 -3.64 8.75 -2.24
C GLY A 38 -4.99 8.76 -1.51
N VAL A 39 -6.06 8.60 -2.28
CA VAL A 39 -7.45 8.40 -1.84
C VAL A 39 -8.00 7.14 -2.52
N SER A 40 -9.24 6.78 -2.25
CA SER A 40 -9.92 5.67 -2.95
C SER A 40 -9.88 5.87 -4.47
N PRO A 41 -9.39 4.90 -5.26
CA PRO A 41 -9.40 4.99 -6.71
C PRO A 41 -10.80 4.77 -7.27
N SER A 42 -11.03 5.18 -8.52
CA SER A 42 -12.29 4.87 -9.20
C SER A 42 -12.41 3.37 -9.46
N ILE A 43 -13.63 2.84 -9.36
CA ILE A 43 -13.91 1.42 -9.67
C ILE A 43 -13.50 1.05 -11.10
N GLY A 44 -13.58 2.01 -12.04
CA GLY A 44 -13.13 1.83 -13.41
C GLY A 44 -11.62 1.58 -13.53
N LEU A 45 -10.80 2.31 -12.78
CA LEU A 45 -9.35 2.09 -12.76
C LEU A 45 -9.01 0.71 -12.19
N ILE A 46 -9.61 0.35 -11.06
CA ILE A 46 -9.44 -0.98 -10.43
C ILE A 46 -9.82 -2.07 -11.44
N SER A 47 -10.99 -1.94 -12.07
CA SER A 47 -11.51 -2.88 -13.05
C SER A 47 -10.53 -3.11 -14.20
N VAL A 48 -10.06 -2.03 -14.83
CA VAL A 48 -9.16 -2.13 -15.98
C VAL A 48 -7.80 -2.73 -15.58
N ILE A 49 -7.27 -2.42 -14.39
CA ILE A 49 -6.02 -3.02 -13.91
C ILE A 49 -6.19 -4.52 -13.69
N ILE A 50 -7.27 -4.97 -13.06
CA ILE A 50 -7.55 -6.40 -12.86
C ILE A 50 -7.63 -7.13 -14.21
N ASP A 51 -8.34 -6.56 -15.18
CA ASP A 51 -8.53 -7.20 -16.49
C ASP A 51 -7.22 -7.27 -17.30
N ARG A 52 -6.34 -6.26 -17.16
CA ARG A 52 -5.08 -6.19 -17.90
C ARG A 52 -3.94 -6.97 -17.24
N PHE A 53 -3.96 -7.10 -15.92
CA PHE A 53 -2.90 -7.73 -15.14
C PHE A 53 -3.50 -8.73 -14.13
N PRO A 54 -4.20 -9.78 -14.59
CA PRO A 54 -4.99 -10.65 -13.72
C PRO A 54 -4.16 -11.49 -12.74
N LEU A 55 -2.83 -11.56 -12.93
CA LEU A 55 -1.89 -12.27 -12.07
C LEU A 55 -1.27 -11.41 -10.97
N ILE A 56 -1.25 -10.08 -11.13
CA ILE A 56 -0.58 -9.22 -10.16
C ILE A 56 -1.47 -9.09 -8.91
N PRO A 57 -0.97 -9.37 -7.70
CA PRO A 57 -1.67 -8.99 -6.49
C PRO A 57 -1.89 -7.48 -6.46
N ILE A 58 -3.05 -7.05 -5.96
CA ILE A 58 -3.38 -5.64 -5.82
C ILE A 58 -3.92 -5.34 -4.42
N MET A 59 -3.55 -4.18 -3.91
CA MET A 59 -4.07 -3.60 -2.69
C MET A 59 -4.80 -2.30 -3.06
N VAL A 60 -6.08 -2.17 -2.71
CA VAL A 60 -6.87 -0.99 -3.08
C VAL A 60 -6.93 -0.03 -1.90
N MET A 61 -6.52 1.22 -2.10
CA MET A 61 -6.71 2.28 -1.11
C MET A 61 -8.20 2.49 -0.84
N ILE A 62 -8.58 2.52 0.43
CA ILE A 62 -9.92 2.92 0.88
C ILE A 62 -9.72 4.10 1.83
N ARG A 63 -9.81 5.30 1.28
CA ARG A 63 -9.61 6.58 1.96
C ARG A 63 -10.44 7.66 1.24
N PRO A 64 -11.50 8.21 1.86
CA PRO A 64 -12.51 8.98 1.14
C PRO A 64 -12.03 10.40 0.79
N ARG A 65 -11.00 10.91 1.46
CA ARG A 65 -10.42 12.24 1.21
C ARG A 65 -8.97 12.37 1.67
N ILE A 66 -8.31 13.43 1.22
CA ILE A 66 -7.01 13.87 1.72
C ILE A 66 -7.11 14.46 3.14
N GLY A 67 -5.96 14.71 3.77
CA GLY A 67 -5.87 15.28 5.11
C GLY A 67 -5.82 14.23 6.22
N SER A 68 -6.38 14.55 7.38
CA SER A 68 -6.34 13.69 8.57
C SER A 68 -7.08 12.36 8.38
N PHE A 69 -6.79 11.40 9.27
CA PHE A 69 -7.41 10.07 9.31
C PHE A 69 -8.50 9.97 10.39
N VAL A 70 -9.01 11.11 10.84
CA VAL A 70 -10.15 11.22 11.75
C VAL A 70 -11.38 11.43 10.88
N TYR A 71 -12.25 10.44 10.83
CA TYR A 71 -13.39 10.42 9.92
C TYR A 71 -14.69 10.69 10.65
N ILE A 72 -15.57 11.46 10.02
CA ILE A 72 -16.98 11.56 10.46
C ILE A 72 -17.77 10.37 9.96
N GLU A 73 -18.97 10.16 10.51
CA GLU A 73 -19.80 8.98 10.19
C GLU A 73 -20.12 8.86 8.69
N ASP A 74 -20.43 9.96 8.00
CA ASP A 74 -20.72 9.95 6.55
C ASP A 74 -19.49 9.55 5.71
N GLU A 75 -18.28 9.89 6.18
CA GLU A 75 -17.03 9.49 5.54
C GLU A 75 -16.77 8.00 5.76
N ILE A 76 -17.05 7.50 6.97
CA ILE A 76 -16.99 6.07 7.28
C ILE A 76 -18.01 5.30 6.43
N GLN A 77 -19.21 5.82 6.25
CA GLN A 77 -20.22 5.21 5.39
C GLN A 77 -19.80 5.14 3.92
N THR A 78 -19.07 6.16 3.44
CA THR A 78 -18.44 6.14 2.12
C THR A 78 -17.43 4.99 2.02
N MET A 79 -16.51 4.86 2.99
CA MET A 79 -15.51 3.79 3.03
C MET A 79 -16.15 2.39 3.06
N LEU A 80 -17.19 2.20 3.89
CA LEU A 80 -17.93 0.93 3.96
C LEU A 80 -18.56 0.57 2.61
N THR A 81 -19.11 1.58 1.92
CA THR A 81 -19.71 1.40 0.59
C THR A 81 -18.65 1.04 -0.45
N GLU A 82 -17.49 1.70 -0.45
CA GLU A 82 -16.39 1.40 -1.35
C GLU A 82 -15.85 -0.03 -1.18
N ILE A 83 -15.71 -0.51 0.06
CA ILE A 83 -15.31 -1.90 0.34
C ILE A 83 -16.35 -2.88 -0.22
N LYS A 84 -17.65 -2.58 -0.03
CA LYS A 84 -18.73 -3.41 -0.57
C LYS A 84 -18.71 -3.47 -2.09
N GLU A 85 -18.57 -2.33 -2.77
CA GLU A 85 -18.49 -2.26 -4.24
C GLU A 85 -17.29 -3.04 -4.78
N LEU A 86 -16.14 -2.96 -4.10
CA LEU A 86 -14.95 -3.73 -4.45
C LEU A 86 -15.21 -5.24 -4.31
N ARG A 87 -15.86 -5.68 -3.22
CA ARG A 87 -16.25 -7.08 -3.02
C ARG A 87 -17.21 -7.55 -4.10
N ASP A 88 -18.24 -6.78 -4.41
CA ASP A 88 -19.24 -7.12 -5.43
C ASP A 88 -18.61 -7.18 -6.84
N LEU A 89 -17.61 -6.33 -7.12
CA LEU A 89 -16.81 -6.40 -8.34
C LEU A 89 -16.01 -7.72 -8.43
N ILE A 90 -15.34 -8.13 -7.35
CA ILE A 90 -14.54 -9.37 -7.32
C ILE A 90 -15.46 -10.60 -7.41
N ALA A 91 -16.56 -10.61 -6.64
CA ALA A 91 -17.53 -11.72 -6.64
C ALA A 91 -18.11 -11.96 -8.04
N ARG A 92 -18.50 -10.89 -8.76
CA ARG A 92 -18.99 -10.98 -10.15
C ARG A 92 -17.95 -11.58 -11.08
N ARG A 93 -16.67 -11.20 -10.95
CA ARG A 93 -15.59 -11.77 -11.78
C ARG A 93 -15.36 -13.26 -11.52
N ARG A 94 -15.41 -13.67 -10.26
CA ARG A 94 -15.29 -15.08 -9.87
C ARG A 94 -16.44 -15.93 -10.40
N GLN A 95 -17.67 -15.39 -10.44
CA GLN A 95 -18.84 -16.09 -10.96
C GLN A 95 -18.77 -16.33 -12.47
N VAL A 96 -18.42 -15.30 -13.26
CA VAL A 96 -18.36 -15.40 -14.74
C VAL A 96 -17.41 -16.51 -15.23
N LYS A 97 -16.31 -16.79 -14.51
CA LYS A 97 -15.34 -17.81 -14.91
C LYS A 97 -15.83 -19.25 -14.68
N ASN A 98 -16.67 -19.50 -13.67
CA ASN A 98 -17.18 -20.83 -13.38
C ASN A 98 -18.08 -21.39 -14.49
N GLU A 99 -18.64 -20.53 -15.34
CA GLU A 99 -19.49 -20.93 -16.47
C GLU A 99 -18.70 -21.31 -17.74
N ASP A 100 -17.46 -20.84 -17.90
CA ASP A 100 -16.71 -20.91 -19.16
C ASP A 100 -15.76 -22.13 -19.28
N GLN A 101 -15.86 -23.14 -18.41
CA GLN A 101 -15.17 -24.46 -18.39
C GLN A 101 -13.65 -24.50 -18.66
N ARG A 102 -12.97 -23.36 -18.82
CA ARG A 102 -11.52 -23.28 -18.88
C ARG A 102 -11.00 -23.47 -17.48
N ASP A 103 -10.11 -24.44 -17.31
CA ASP A 103 -9.39 -24.74 -16.07
C ASP A 103 -8.55 -23.51 -15.65
N THR A 104 -9.18 -22.54 -14.97
CA THR A 104 -8.54 -21.30 -14.49
C THR A 104 -8.40 -21.32 -12.98
N THR A 105 -8.05 -22.48 -12.41
CA THR A 105 -7.86 -22.68 -10.97
C THR A 105 -6.70 -21.83 -10.39
N GLU A 106 -5.94 -21.10 -11.22
CA GLU A 106 -4.70 -20.43 -10.79
C GLU A 106 -4.62 -18.90 -10.91
N ILE A 107 -5.61 -18.17 -11.45
CA ILE A 107 -5.36 -16.76 -11.84
C ILE A 107 -6.49 -15.79 -11.47
N GLU A 108 -6.51 -15.38 -10.19
CA GLU A 108 -6.75 -14.00 -9.80
C GLU A 108 -5.68 -13.62 -8.79
N GLY A 109 -4.87 -12.61 -9.11
CA GLY A 109 -4.02 -11.95 -8.13
C GLY A 109 -4.86 -11.56 -6.92
N VAL A 110 -4.29 -11.76 -5.74
CA VAL A 110 -4.96 -11.43 -4.48
C VAL A 110 -5.42 -9.97 -4.50
N VAL A 111 -6.68 -9.72 -4.15
CA VAL A 111 -7.22 -8.36 -3.99
C VAL A 111 -7.40 -8.08 -2.50
N GLY A 112 -6.62 -7.15 -1.98
CA GLY A 112 -6.73 -6.65 -0.61
C GLY A 112 -7.11 -5.17 -0.53
N ILE A 113 -7.24 -4.67 0.69
CA ILE A 113 -7.54 -3.25 0.95
C ILE A 113 -6.48 -2.61 1.84
N VAL A 114 -6.33 -1.30 1.68
CA VAL A 114 -5.47 -0.45 2.47
C VAL A 114 -6.32 0.59 3.19
N ILE A 115 -6.33 0.55 4.52
CA ILE A 115 -7.20 1.38 5.38
C ILE A 115 -6.42 1.89 6.60
N GLY A 116 -6.97 2.88 7.30
CA GLY A 116 -6.53 3.22 8.65
C GLY A 116 -7.32 4.39 9.20
N ALA A 117 -7.83 4.25 10.41
CA ALA A 117 -8.62 5.28 11.07
C ALA A 117 -7.99 5.65 12.42
N LEU A 118 -7.96 6.94 12.72
CA LEU A 118 -7.47 7.49 13.98
C LEU A 118 -8.58 8.26 14.68
N LYS A 119 -8.46 8.36 15.99
CA LYS A 119 -9.23 9.28 16.82
C LYS A 119 -8.55 10.64 16.84
N SER A 120 -9.29 11.68 17.22
CA SER A 120 -8.77 13.05 17.37
C SER A 120 -7.66 13.19 18.41
N ASP A 121 -7.50 12.22 19.30
CA ASP A 121 -6.43 12.15 20.30
C ASP A 121 -5.16 11.42 19.81
N GLY A 122 -5.10 11.03 18.52
CA GLY A 122 -3.93 10.39 17.92
C GLY A 122 -3.82 8.88 18.22
N ARG A 123 -4.86 8.24 18.75
CA ARG A 123 -4.93 6.78 18.90
C ARG A 123 -5.64 6.12 17.72
N VAL A 124 -5.40 4.82 17.52
CA VAL A 124 -6.13 4.03 16.52
C VAL A 124 -7.62 4.00 16.85
N ASP A 125 -8.47 4.28 15.87
CA ASP A 125 -9.91 4.12 16.01
C ASP A 125 -10.32 2.67 15.76
N VAL A 126 -10.17 1.86 16.80
CA VAL A 126 -10.50 0.42 16.80
C VAL A 126 -11.96 0.17 16.41
N ILE A 127 -12.89 1.08 16.73
CA ILE A 127 -14.33 0.89 16.43
C ILE A 127 -14.54 1.00 14.92
N THR A 128 -14.05 2.08 14.32
CA THR A 128 -14.11 2.28 12.86
C THR A 128 -13.38 1.17 12.12
N MET A 129 -12.18 0.80 12.59
CA MET A 129 -11.41 -0.30 11.99
C MET A 129 -12.17 -1.63 12.01
N LYS A 130 -12.85 -1.99 13.11
CA LYS A 130 -13.67 -3.21 13.17
C LYS A 130 -14.77 -3.21 12.12
N ARG A 131 -15.51 -2.10 11.99
CA ARG A 131 -16.59 -1.97 11.00
C ARG A 131 -16.08 -2.17 9.56
N LEU A 132 -14.94 -1.56 9.22
CA LEU A 132 -14.33 -1.71 7.89
C LEU A 132 -13.86 -3.16 7.64
N ILE A 133 -13.22 -3.79 8.63
CA ILE A 133 -12.74 -5.17 8.55
C ILE A 133 -13.90 -6.17 8.40
N GLU A 134 -15.01 -5.94 9.12
CA GLU A 134 -16.22 -6.76 9.02
C GLU A 134 -16.80 -6.74 7.61
N VAL A 135 -16.90 -5.56 6.98
CA VAL A 135 -17.38 -5.45 5.59
C VAL A 135 -16.39 -6.06 4.61
N ALA A 136 -15.08 -5.91 4.85
CA ALA A 136 -14.02 -6.49 4.02
C ALA A 136 -14.04 -8.03 4.02
N ASN A 137 -14.59 -8.65 5.07
CA ASN A 137 -14.69 -10.10 5.32
C ASN A 137 -13.35 -10.86 5.20
N ASP A 138 -13.32 -12.17 5.38
CA ASP A 138 -12.07 -12.97 5.39
C ASP A 138 -11.42 -13.15 4.00
N GLU A 139 -11.98 -12.58 2.93
CA GLU A 139 -11.50 -12.76 1.55
C GLU A 139 -10.43 -11.74 1.13
N MET A 140 -10.21 -10.68 1.91
CA MET A 140 -9.29 -9.58 1.58
C MET A 140 -8.20 -9.43 2.65
N PRO A 141 -6.90 -9.52 2.29
CA PRO A 141 -5.84 -9.08 3.19
C PRO A 141 -5.92 -7.56 3.39
N ILE A 142 -5.46 -7.10 4.57
CA ILE A 142 -5.63 -5.72 5.01
C ILE A 142 -4.29 -5.13 5.42
N THR A 143 -3.93 -4.01 4.80
CA THR A 143 -2.81 -3.17 5.23
C THR A 143 -3.33 -1.98 6.03
N PHE A 144 -2.81 -1.79 7.25
CA PHE A 144 -2.97 -0.53 7.96
C PHE A 144 -1.97 0.48 7.41
N HIS A 145 -2.45 1.55 6.79
CA HIS A 145 -1.58 2.50 6.09
C HIS A 145 -0.83 3.48 7.01
N ARG A 146 -0.18 4.48 6.41
CA ARG A 146 0.65 5.49 7.09
C ARG A 146 -0.05 6.40 8.11
N ALA A 147 -1.36 6.25 8.34
CA ALA A 147 -1.95 6.73 9.60
C ALA A 147 -1.18 6.23 10.83
N PHE A 148 -0.50 5.08 10.74
CA PHE A 148 0.37 4.58 11.79
C PHE A 148 1.51 5.54 12.14
N ASP A 149 2.04 6.28 11.15
CA ASP A 149 3.11 7.26 11.39
C ASP A 149 2.61 8.50 12.16
N MET A 150 1.30 8.70 12.26
CA MET A 150 0.66 9.85 12.91
C MET A 150 0.13 9.53 14.31
N VAL A 151 0.35 8.31 14.82
CA VAL A 151 -0.10 7.92 16.16
C VAL A 151 0.78 8.53 17.24
N ILE A 152 0.19 8.80 18.39
CA ILE A 152 0.94 9.36 19.54
C ILE A 152 1.83 8.32 20.24
N ASP A 153 1.45 7.04 20.17
CA ASP A 153 2.18 5.92 20.77
C ASP A 153 2.11 4.68 19.85
N GLN A 154 3.24 4.34 19.23
CA GLN A 154 3.35 3.20 18.31
C GLN A 154 3.18 1.84 19.01
N SER A 155 3.57 1.74 20.29
CA SER A 155 3.39 0.52 21.07
C SER A 155 1.90 0.25 21.30
N GLN A 156 1.18 1.27 21.76
CA GLN A 156 -0.27 1.17 21.95
C GLN A 156 -1.00 0.96 20.63
N ALA A 157 -0.58 1.64 19.55
CA ALA A 157 -1.17 1.47 18.22
C ALA A 157 -0.97 0.05 17.67
N TYR A 158 0.23 -0.53 17.84
CA TYR A 158 0.50 -1.91 17.42
C TYR A 158 -0.42 -2.90 18.15
N GLU A 159 -0.56 -2.77 19.47
CA GLU A 159 -1.46 -3.61 20.27
C GLU A 159 -2.95 -3.40 19.90
N ASN A 160 -3.35 -2.16 19.57
CA ASN A 160 -4.71 -1.88 19.09
C ASN A 160 -4.97 -2.56 17.74
N ILE A 161 -4.01 -2.54 16.82
CA ILE A 161 -4.12 -3.20 15.52
C ILE A 161 -4.15 -4.72 15.70
N LEU A 162 -3.31 -5.28 16.56
CA LEU A 162 -3.31 -6.71 16.89
C LEU A 162 -4.67 -7.17 17.47
N SER A 163 -5.31 -6.32 18.30
CA SER A 163 -6.63 -6.59 18.89
C SER A 163 -7.78 -6.71 17.87
N LEU A 164 -7.53 -6.38 16.59
CA LEU A 164 -8.47 -6.57 15.47
C LEU A 164 -8.48 -8.03 14.95
N GLY A 165 -8.08 -8.99 15.77
CA GLY A 165 -8.20 -10.42 15.50
C GLY A 165 -7.22 -10.96 14.46
N GLY A 166 -6.07 -10.29 14.27
CA GLY A 166 -5.05 -10.71 13.29
C GLY A 166 -5.50 -10.56 11.83
N ARG A 167 -6.54 -9.77 11.56
CA ARG A 167 -7.07 -9.48 10.22
C ARG A 167 -6.21 -8.49 9.44
N VAL A 168 -5.53 -7.59 10.14
CA VAL A 168 -4.54 -6.69 9.55
C VAL A 168 -3.24 -7.46 9.36
N THR A 169 -2.87 -7.71 8.11
CA THR A 169 -1.70 -8.52 7.74
C THR A 169 -0.43 -7.66 7.68
N ARG A 170 -0.55 -6.36 7.47
CA ARG A 170 0.57 -5.42 7.31
C ARG A 170 0.32 -4.08 8.00
N ILE A 171 1.39 -3.44 8.45
CA ILE A 171 1.42 -2.03 8.81
C ILE A 171 2.43 -1.34 7.88
N LEU A 172 1.95 -0.43 7.03
CA LEU A 172 2.77 0.43 6.20
C LEU A 172 3.21 1.65 7.01
N THR A 173 4.52 1.86 7.14
CA THR A 173 5.07 2.88 8.04
C THR A 173 6.46 3.34 7.60
N SER A 174 6.82 4.57 7.96
CA SER A 174 8.19 5.08 8.00
C SER A 174 8.73 5.12 9.44
N ALA A 175 8.24 4.22 10.29
CA ALA A 175 8.48 4.16 11.72
C ALA A 175 8.22 5.50 12.45
N GLY A 176 7.25 6.30 12.00
CA GLY A 176 6.94 7.60 12.61
C GLY A 176 7.87 8.75 12.22
N SER A 177 8.89 8.49 11.39
CA SER A 177 9.67 9.53 10.72
C SER A 177 8.94 10.06 9.49
N LYS A 178 9.34 11.21 8.94
CA LYS A 178 8.80 11.73 7.67
C LYS A 178 9.04 10.75 6.51
N SER A 179 10.23 10.17 6.46
CA SER A 179 10.66 9.12 5.53
C SER A 179 11.86 8.36 6.11
N TYR A 180 12.27 7.27 5.46
CA TYR A 180 13.50 6.54 5.79
C TYR A 180 14.80 7.26 5.40
N ASN A 181 14.72 8.44 4.77
CA ASN A 181 15.90 9.29 4.54
C ASN A 181 16.23 10.18 5.75
N GLU A 182 15.38 10.18 6.79
CA GLU A 182 15.61 10.97 8.00
C GLU A 182 16.63 10.28 8.91
N PRO A 183 17.51 11.03 9.62
CA PRO A 183 18.59 10.47 10.43
C PRO A 183 18.14 9.45 11.51
N ASP A 184 16.99 9.70 12.14
CA ASP A 184 16.48 8.84 13.22
C ASP A 184 15.63 7.66 12.74
N SER A 185 15.38 7.53 11.43
CA SER A 185 14.44 6.56 10.89
C SER A 185 14.82 5.10 11.20
N ILE A 186 16.12 4.77 11.12
CA ILE A 186 16.64 3.45 11.46
C ILE A 186 16.49 3.14 12.95
N LYS A 187 16.79 4.11 13.81
CA LYS A 187 16.60 3.96 15.26
C LYS A 187 15.13 3.72 15.59
N ASN A 188 14.23 4.48 14.98
CA ASN A 188 12.80 4.33 15.16
C ASN A 188 12.31 2.97 14.67
N LEU A 189 12.81 2.48 13.53
CA LEU A 189 12.48 1.15 13.03
C LEU A 189 12.93 0.04 14.00
N LYS A 190 14.13 0.14 14.56
CA LYS A 190 14.62 -0.82 15.58
C LYS A 190 13.74 -0.83 16.83
N ASN A 191 13.23 0.33 17.25
CA ASN A 191 12.29 0.41 18.36
C ASN A 191 10.96 -0.28 18.01
N LEU A 192 10.43 -0.03 16.82
CA LEU A 192 9.19 -0.64 16.35
C LEU A 192 9.30 -2.17 16.19
N THR A 193 10.41 -2.68 15.67
CA THR A 193 10.64 -4.14 15.60
C THR A 193 10.78 -4.76 16.98
N THR A 194 11.37 -4.04 17.95
CA THR A 194 11.41 -4.47 19.35
C THR A 194 10.00 -4.57 19.95
N ILE A 195 9.12 -3.61 19.68
CA ILE A 195 7.70 -3.66 20.06
C ILE A 195 7.04 -4.92 19.47
N GLN A 196 7.19 -5.14 18.16
CA GLN A 196 6.63 -6.32 17.47
C GLN A 196 7.13 -7.63 18.07
N ILE A 197 8.45 -7.78 18.26
CA ILE A 197 9.05 -9.00 18.85
C ILE A 197 8.50 -9.25 20.25
N ASN A 198 8.39 -8.21 21.08
CA ASN A 198 7.86 -8.35 22.44
C ASN A 198 6.38 -8.74 22.44
N SER A 199 5.59 -8.21 21.50
CA SER A 199 4.19 -8.58 21.32
C SER A 199 4.04 -10.04 20.87
N MET A 200 4.83 -10.47 19.88
CA MET A 200 4.88 -11.86 19.38
C MET A 200 5.20 -12.87 20.49
N LYS A 201 6.14 -12.54 21.40
CA LYS A 201 6.45 -13.38 22.56
C LYS A 201 5.29 -13.51 23.55
N LYS A 202 4.46 -12.48 23.69
CA LYS A 202 3.30 -12.48 24.61
C LYS A 202 2.09 -13.21 24.03
N THR A 203 1.96 -13.24 22.71
CA THR A 203 0.74 -13.69 22.01
C THR A 203 1.03 -14.77 20.97
N ILE A 204 1.60 -15.89 21.43
CA ILE A 204 2.13 -16.97 20.56
C ILE A 204 1.09 -17.53 19.56
N ASN A 205 -0.20 -17.49 19.91
CA ASN A 205 -1.29 -18.03 19.10
C ASN A 205 -2.06 -16.97 18.27
N GLN A 206 -1.48 -15.80 18.06
CA GLN A 206 -2.10 -14.73 17.27
C GLN A 206 -1.29 -14.44 16.00
N LYS A 207 -1.99 -14.07 14.92
CA LYS A 207 -1.35 -13.56 13.70
C LYS A 207 -0.97 -12.10 13.92
N HIS A 208 0.29 -11.79 13.63
CA HIS A 208 0.82 -10.45 13.82
C HIS A 208 0.85 -9.72 12.48
N PRO A 209 0.58 -8.40 12.45
CA PRO A 209 0.85 -7.62 11.25
C PRO A 209 2.36 -7.60 10.99
N MET A 210 2.75 -7.78 9.73
CA MET A 210 4.09 -7.53 9.24
C MET A 210 4.36 -6.01 9.21
N ILE A 211 5.54 -5.58 9.63
CA ILE A 211 5.99 -4.21 9.39
C ILE A 211 6.49 -4.10 7.95
N MET A 212 5.85 -3.25 7.16
CA MET A 212 6.18 -2.96 5.76
C MET A 212 6.75 -1.54 5.69
N PRO A 213 8.07 -1.37 5.51
CA PRO A 213 8.67 -0.05 5.37
C PRO A 213 8.19 0.63 4.08
N GLY A 214 7.76 1.89 4.19
CA GLY A 214 7.49 2.77 3.05
C GLY A 214 7.87 4.22 3.33
N SER A 215 7.78 5.06 2.30
CA SER A 215 8.28 6.46 2.28
C SER A 215 9.80 6.58 2.35
N GLY A 216 10.43 6.94 1.23
CA GLY A 216 11.89 7.11 1.14
C GLY A 216 12.67 5.81 0.83
N ILE A 217 11.99 4.72 0.46
CA ILE A 217 12.65 3.49 0.02
C ILE A 217 13.46 3.78 -1.25
N SER A 218 14.74 3.43 -1.20
CA SER A 218 15.73 3.67 -2.24
C SER A 218 16.81 2.59 -2.19
N PRO A 219 17.61 2.39 -3.26
CA PRO A 219 18.74 1.46 -3.26
C PRO A 219 19.73 1.69 -2.10
N GLN A 220 19.89 2.94 -1.66
CA GLN A 220 20.88 3.30 -0.65
C GLN A 220 20.48 2.82 0.75
N ILE A 221 19.20 2.95 1.12
CA ILE A 221 18.71 2.61 2.47
C ILE A 221 18.22 1.17 2.57
N LEU A 222 17.83 0.55 1.45
CA LEU A 222 17.18 -0.75 1.43
C LEU A 222 17.97 -1.86 2.16
N PRO A 223 19.30 -2.04 1.96
CA PRO A 223 20.04 -3.08 2.67
C PRO A 223 19.94 -2.96 4.19
N GLU A 224 20.06 -1.76 4.74
CA GLU A 224 20.00 -1.51 6.19
C GLU A 224 18.59 -1.80 6.75
N LEU A 225 17.53 -1.51 5.98
CA LEU A 225 16.17 -1.89 6.36
C LEU A 225 16.00 -3.41 6.39
N LEU A 226 16.54 -4.12 5.39
CA LEU A 226 16.44 -5.57 5.28
C LEU A 226 17.20 -6.30 6.40
N ASP A 227 18.39 -5.80 6.79
CA ASP A 227 19.16 -6.31 7.94
C ASP A 227 18.33 -6.32 9.23
N ILE A 228 17.47 -5.31 9.40
CA ILE A 228 16.61 -5.17 10.58
C ILE A 228 15.34 -6.02 10.46
N LEU A 229 14.74 -6.08 9.26
CA LEU A 229 13.40 -6.61 9.07
C LEU A 229 13.36 -8.11 8.78
N ILE A 230 14.30 -8.65 7.98
CA ILE A 230 14.32 -10.08 7.61
C ILE A 230 14.35 -11.00 8.83
N PRO A 231 15.15 -10.75 9.88
CA PRO A 231 15.12 -11.58 11.08
C PRO A 231 13.73 -11.63 11.74
N VAL A 232 13.04 -10.49 11.79
CA VAL A 232 11.71 -10.35 12.41
C VAL A 232 10.65 -11.06 11.56
N TRP A 233 10.71 -10.87 10.24
CA TRP A 233 9.84 -11.53 9.27
C TRP A 233 9.97 -13.06 9.32
N ASN A 234 11.20 -13.58 9.38
CA ASN A 234 11.45 -15.01 9.55
C ASN A 234 10.87 -15.54 10.87
N GLN A 235 11.08 -14.82 11.98
CA GLN A 235 10.53 -15.21 13.28
C GLN A 235 9.00 -15.28 13.24
N LYS A 236 8.33 -14.25 12.67
CA LYS A 236 6.88 -14.25 12.45
C LYS A 236 6.43 -15.46 11.65
N GLN A 237 7.10 -15.74 10.53
CA GLN A 237 6.72 -16.83 9.63
C GLN A 237 6.83 -18.20 10.32
N VAL A 238 7.82 -18.40 11.19
CA VAL A 238 7.94 -19.63 12.00
C VAL A 238 6.77 -19.75 12.98
N GLN A 239 6.41 -18.67 13.68
CA GLN A 239 5.31 -18.67 14.64
C GLN A 239 3.95 -18.89 13.98
N GLU A 240 3.73 -18.40 12.76
CA GLU A 240 2.45 -18.55 12.07
C GLU A 240 2.30 -19.91 11.37
N LYS A 241 3.38 -20.65 11.10
CA LYS A 241 3.30 -22.00 10.52
C LYS A 241 2.48 -22.95 11.40
N SER A 242 2.49 -22.79 12.72
CA SER A 242 1.68 -23.58 13.66
C SER A 242 0.20 -23.15 13.72
N LEU A 243 -0.15 -22.01 13.11
CA LEU A 243 -1.50 -21.43 13.12
C LEU A 243 -2.24 -21.59 11.79
N LYS A 244 -1.61 -22.19 10.77
CA LYS A 244 -2.16 -22.25 9.41
C LYS A 244 -3.47 -23.02 9.35
N LYS A 245 -4.50 -22.36 8.79
CA LYS A 245 -5.72 -22.99 8.25
C LYS A 245 -5.63 -23.00 6.71
N GLU A 246 -6.40 -23.86 6.03
CA GLU A 246 -6.39 -24.02 4.56
C GLU A 246 -6.64 -22.72 3.76
N HIS A 247 -7.21 -21.68 4.39
CA HIS A 247 -7.53 -20.38 3.78
C HIS A 247 -6.37 -19.36 3.76
N ASP A 248 -5.16 -19.70 4.24
CA ASP A 248 -3.98 -18.81 4.29
C ASP A 248 -3.26 -18.59 2.94
N LYS A 249 -3.95 -18.73 1.81
CA LYS A 249 -3.36 -18.62 0.46
C LYS A 249 -3.24 -17.18 -0.06
N LEU A 250 -3.75 -16.19 0.67
CA LEU A 250 -3.86 -14.81 0.20
C LEU A 250 -2.57 -13.99 0.39
N ASP A 251 -1.57 -14.48 1.11
CA ASP A 251 -0.36 -13.70 1.36
C ASP A 251 0.88 -14.58 1.54
N THR A 252 1.72 -14.64 0.51
CA THR A 252 2.83 -15.60 0.42
C THR A 252 4.21 -14.98 0.58
N SER A 253 4.32 -13.67 0.81
CA SER A 253 5.61 -13.02 0.96
C SER A 253 6.25 -13.35 2.31
N LEU A 254 7.59 -13.35 2.35
CA LEU A 254 8.32 -13.30 3.62
C LEU A 254 8.14 -11.94 4.28
N GLY A 255 8.25 -10.90 3.46
CA GLY A 255 8.43 -9.51 3.83
C GLY A 255 8.08 -8.62 2.66
N ASP A 256 7.74 -7.36 2.90
CA ASP A 256 7.40 -6.42 1.84
C ASP A 256 8.09 -5.09 2.03
N VAL A 257 8.42 -4.43 0.92
CA VAL A 257 8.81 -3.01 0.91
C VAL A 257 7.88 -2.25 -0.03
N HIS A 258 7.59 -1.00 0.32
CA HIS A 258 6.58 -0.20 -0.35
C HIS A 258 7.15 1.08 -0.96
N LEU A 259 6.90 1.31 -2.25
CA LEU A 259 7.47 2.39 -3.04
C LEU A 259 6.38 3.23 -3.71
N SER A 260 6.53 4.55 -3.68
CA SER A 260 5.75 5.40 -4.59
C SER A 260 6.29 5.34 -6.02
N GLY A 261 7.59 5.09 -6.22
CA GLY A 261 8.22 4.85 -7.53
C GLY A 261 8.15 5.98 -8.56
N GLY A 262 7.43 7.08 -8.28
CA GLY A 262 7.09 8.08 -9.29
C GLY A 262 7.75 9.45 -9.13
N SER A 263 7.47 10.30 -10.11
CA SER A 263 7.89 11.69 -10.20
C SER A 263 6.83 12.49 -10.98
N TRP A 264 6.81 13.81 -10.77
CA TRP A 264 6.08 14.72 -11.65
C TRP A 264 6.78 14.84 -13.00
N TYR A 265 5.99 14.81 -14.07
CA TYR A 265 6.43 14.95 -15.44
C TYR A 265 5.53 15.97 -16.15
N VAL A 266 6.13 16.88 -16.92
CA VAL A 266 5.37 17.77 -17.82
C VAL A 266 5.42 17.15 -19.22
N PRO A 267 4.28 16.82 -19.86
CA PRO A 267 4.30 16.29 -21.22
C PRO A 267 4.87 17.34 -22.19
N VAL A 268 5.96 16.99 -22.88
CA VAL A 268 6.67 17.92 -23.79
C VAL A 268 6.53 17.55 -25.28
N SER A 269 6.02 16.37 -25.65
CA SER A 269 5.90 15.97 -27.06
C SER A 269 4.80 14.94 -27.35
N LYS A 270 4.40 14.83 -28.63
CA LYS A 270 3.41 13.84 -29.13
C LYS A 270 3.89 12.38 -29.02
N GLU A 271 5.19 12.14 -28.91
CA GLU A 271 5.77 10.79 -28.94
C GLU A 271 5.49 10.00 -27.65
N ASP A 272 5.23 10.69 -26.53
CA ASP A 272 4.84 10.06 -25.26
C ASP A 272 3.37 9.61 -25.23
N GLY A 273 2.62 9.76 -26.33
CA GLY A 273 1.18 9.51 -26.39
C GLY A 273 0.32 10.56 -25.68
N PHE A 274 0.95 11.61 -25.11
CA PHE A 274 0.26 12.68 -24.40
C PHE A 274 0.53 14.03 -25.07
N VAL A 275 -0.51 14.64 -25.60
CA VAL A 275 -0.41 15.96 -26.24
C VAL A 275 -0.47 17.03 -25.14
N GLN A 276 0.60 17.80 -24.98
CA GLN A 276 0.54 19.07 -24.26
C GLN A 276 -0.58 19.89 -24.92
N SER A 277 -1.62 20.28 -24.17
CA SER A 277 -2.58 21.26 -24.69
C SER A 277 -1.80 22.49 -25.13
N MET A 278 -1.67 22.71 -26.45
CA MET A 278 -0.94 23.84 -27.02
C MET A 278 -1.67 25.17 -26.76
N ALA A 279 -2.96 25.11 -26.45
CA ALA A 279 -3.74 26.25 -25.99
C ALA A 279 -3.77 26.25 -24.45
N ARG A 280 -3.03 27.15 -23.83
CA ARG A 280 -3.10 27.45 -22.38
C ARG A 280 -3.51 28.91 -22.24
N LYS A 281 -4.51 29.19 -21.41
CA LYS A 281 -4.82 30.56 -21.01
C LYS A 281 -4.19 30.81 -19.66
N ASP A 282 -3.34 31.83 -19.59
CA ASP A 282 -2.73 32.27 -18.34
C ASP A 282 -3.83 32.61 -17.31
N GLY A 283 -3.59 32.26 -16.04
CA GLY A 283 -4.54 32.50 -14.95
C GLY A 283 -5.69 31.49 -14.80
N MET A 284 -5.81 30.46 -15.66
CA MET A 284 -6.71 29.33 -15.40
C MET A 284 -6.06 28.30 -14.46
N GLY A 285 -6.42 28.36 -13.17
CA GLY A 285 -6.02 27.35 -12.18
C GLY A 285 -7.09 26.27 -11.98
N PHE A 286 -6.68 25.00 -11.96
CA PHE A 286 -7.55 23.85 -11.62
C PHE A 286 -7.48 23.46 -10.13
N GLY A 287 -7.04 24.38 -9.26
CA GLY A 287 -7.10 24.20 -7.81
C GLY A 287 -5.96 23.38 -7.17
N LEU A 288 -4.85 23.12 -7.88
CA LEU A 288 -3.65 22.43 -7.34
C LEU A 288 -2.61 23.39 -6.73
N VAL A 289 -3.08 24.50 -6.18
CA VAL A 289 -2.23 25.64 -5.77
C VAL A 289 -1.93 25.55 -4.27
N ASP A 290 -0.67 25.41 -3.91
CA ASP A 290 -0.18 25.94 -2.63
C ASP A 290 -0.13 27.46 -2.81
N ARG A 291 -0.81 28.23 -1.96
CA ARG A 291 -0.85 29.71 -2.03
C ARG A 291 0.54 30.36 -1.79
N SER A 292 1.62 29.58 -1.76
CA SER A 292 3.01 29.98 -1.56
C SER A 292 3.79 30.20 -2.87
N GLY A 293 3.26 29.85 -4.05
CA GLY A 293 3.84 30.24 -5.35
C GLY A 293 5.03 29.41 -5.86
N GLU A 294 5.46 28.35 -5.17
CA GLU A 294 6.51 27.46 -5.69
C GLU A 294 5.91 26.19 -6.35
N ASN A 295 6.32 25.91 -7.60
CA ASN A 295 5.93 24.73 -8.40
C ASN A 295 4.46 24.68 -8.93
N GLU A 296 3.79 25.82 -9.10
CA GLU A 296 2.39 25.88 -9.58
C GLU A 296 2.20 25.32 -11.00
N GLU A 297 3.11 25.58 -11.94
CA GLU A 297 2.93 25.20 -13.36
C GLU A 297 3.10 23.71 -13.62
N ALA A 298 4.09 23.06 -12.99
CA ALA A 298 4.33 21.64 -13.12
C ALA A 298 3.26 20.78 -12.43
N LYS A 299 2.65 21.29 -11.35
CA LYS A 299 1.58 20.58 -10.63
C LYS A 299 0.21 20.78 -11.27
N SER A 300 -0.05 21.94 -11.88
CA SER A 300 -1.34 22.23 -12.52
C SER A 300 -1.53 21.53 -13.87
N TRP A 301 -0.44 21.25 -14.59
CA TRP A 301 -0.49 20.67 -15.94
C TRP A 301 0.41 19.46 -16.15
N GLY A 302 1.30 19.16 -15.21
CA GLY A 302 2.07 17.93 -15.23
C GLY A 302 1.22 16.74 -14.77
N ARG A 303 1.76 15.55 -14.99
CA ARG A 303 1.21 14.30 -14.51
C ARG A 303 2.24 13.62 -13.64
N TRP A 304 1.80 13.08 -12.51
CA TRP A 304 2.61 12.17 -11.75
C TRP A 304 2.55 10.78 -12.41
N LYS A 305 3.70 10.13 -12.59
CA LYS A 305 3.76 8.76 -13.09
C LYS A 305 4.88 7.98 -12.40
N VAL A 306 4.73 6.66 -12.34
CA VAL A 306 5.82 5.76 -11.97
C VAL A 306 6.98 5.91 -12.95
N ILE A 307 8.20 5.91 -12.43
CA ILE A 307 9.45 5.95 -13.19
C ILE A 307 10.10 4.58 -13.09
N GLY A 308 10.21 3.88 -14.22
CA GLY A 308 10.71 2.51 -14.30
C GLY A 308 12.05 2.31 -13.60
N ASP A 309 13.02 3.20 -13.86
CA ASP A 309 14.37 3.16 -13.26
C ASP A 309 14.36 3.19 -11.73
N LYS A 310 13.40 3.88 -11.11
CA LYS A 310 13.26 3.90 -9.65
C LYS A 310 12.81 2.56 -9.10
N VAL A 311 11.93 1.86 -9.82
CA VAL A 311 11.45 0.52 -9.44
C VAL A 311 12.54 -0.52 -9.70
N SER A 312 13.13 -0.51 -10.90
CA SER A 312 14.13 -1.50 -11.32
C SER A 312 15.44 -1.40 -10.53
N SER A 313 15.85 -0.20 -10.12
CA SER A 313 17.03 -0.03 -9.26
C SER A 313 16.82 -0.64 -7.87
N VAL A 314 15.64 -0.46 -7.27
CA VAL A 314 15.32 -1.06 -5.96
C VAL A 314 15.16 -2.58 -6.09
N ARG A 315 14.54 -3.07 -7.17
CA ARG A 315 14.50 -4.50 -7.50
C ARG A 315 15.89 -5.10 -7.57
N LYS A 316 16.78 -4.49 -8.37
CA LYS A 316 18.17 -4.95 -8.50
C LYS A 316 18.89 -5.01 -7.17
N THR A 317 18.75 -3.97 -6.33
CA THR A 317 19.36 -3.96 -4.99
C THR A 317 18.80 -5.06 -4.09
N LEU A 318 17.48 -5.27 -4.11
CA LEU A 318 16.86 -6.34 -3.33
C LEU A 318 17.37 -7.71 -3.77
N ASP A 319 17.39 -7.99 -5.06
CA ASP A 319 17.84 -9.28 -5.60
C ASP A 319 19.33 -9.52 -5.25
N GLN A 320 20.20 -8.52 -5.44
CA GLN A 320 21.61 -8.59 -5.06
C GLN A 320 21.82 -8.83 -3.56
N TYR A 321 21.03 -8.16 -2.72
CA TYR A 321 21.11 -8.35 -1.28
C TYR A 321 20.70 -9.78 -0.88
N LEU A 322 19.61 -10.30 -1.47
CA LEU A 322 19.11 -11.66 -1.20
C LEU A 322 20.03 -12.76 -1.75
N GLU A 323 20.72 -12.52 -2.88
CA GLU A 323 21.75 -13.43 -3.41
C GLU A 323 22.99 -13.53 -2.50
N GLY A 324 23.24 -12.49 -1.69
CA GLY A 324 24.38 -12.42 -0.76
C GLY A 324 24.13 -13.02 0.62
N LEU A 325 22.88 -13.41 0.95
CA LEU A 325 22.49 -14.05 2.22
C LEU A 325 22.66 -15.57 2.19
#